data_AF-A0A508SSM6-F1
#
_entry.id   AF-A0A508SSM6-F1
#
_cell.length_a   1.000
_cell.length_b   1.000
_cell.length_c   1.000
_cell.angle_alpha   90.00
_cell.angle_beta   90.00
_cell.angle_gamma   90.00
#
_symmetry.space_group_name_H-M   'P 1'
#
loop_
_entity.id
_entity.type
_entity.pdbx_description
1 polymer ?
#
loop_
_entity_poly.entity_id
_entity_poly.type
_entity_poly.pdbx_seq_one_letter_code
_entity_poly.pdbx_strand_id
1 'polypeptide(L)' 'MPDELEYQSHQLAVIEQPGGGFFVEITPPAGGQIIRTVTYQSRQQAIAEAKANIDKHPHERR' A
#
# COMPACT_ATOMS: atom_id res chain seq x y z
N MET A 1 -6.77 11.33 9.31
CA MET A 1 -6.86 9.87 9.47
C MET A 1 -6.40 9.27 8.16
N PRO A 2 -5.45 8.31 8.14
CA PRO A 2 -5.08 7.61 6.92
C PRO A 2 -6.33 6.91 6.37
N ASP A 3 -6.44 6.85 5.04
CA ASP A 3 -7.54 6.14 4.40
C ASP A 3 -7.15 4.67 4.30
N GLU A 4 -7.85 3.81 5.02
CA GLU A 4 -7.56 2.39 5.10
C GLU A 4 -8.52 1.61 4.22
N LEU A 5 -7.99 0.75 3.35
CA LEU A 5 -8.78 -0.14 2.51
C LEU A 5 -8.15 -1.53 2.43
N GLU A 6 -8.99 -2.55 2.29
CA GLU A 6 -8.53 -3.93 2.15
C GLU A 6 -8.43 -4.33 0.67
N TYR A 7 -7.36 -5.05 0.30
CA TYR A 7 -7.19 -5.62 -1.03
C TYR A 7 -6.48 -6.98 -0.96
N GLN A 8 -7.11 -8.04 -1.47
CA GLN A 8 -6.58 -9.41 -1.45
C GLN A 8 -6.05 -9.82 -0.06
N SER A 9 -6.84 -9.55 0.99
CA SER A 9 -6.48 -9.76 2.41
C SER A 9 -5.27 -8.94 2.93
N HIS A 10 -4.74 -8.00 2.15
CA HIS A 10 -3.76 -7.02 2.61
C HIS A 10 -4.50 -5.74 3.04
N GLN A 11 -4.05 -5.13 4.14
CA GLN A 11 -4.53 -3.82 4.55
C GLN A 11 -3.65 -2.74 3.93
N LEU A 12 -4.25 -1.83 3.19
CA LEU A 12 -3.62 -0.70 2.52
C LEU A 12 -3.96 0.57 3.28
N ALA A 13 -2.99 1.17 3.95
CA ALA A 13 -3.14 2.47 4.58
C ALA A 13 -2.57 3.55 3.65
N VAL A 14 -3.41 4.48 3.21
CA VAL A 14 -3.01 5.61 2.37
C VAL A 14 -2.65 6.79 3.27
N ILE A 15 -1.40 7.25 3.16
CA ILE A 15 -0.87 8.33 3.99
C ILE A 15 -0.48 9.50 3.09
N GLU A 16 -1.04 10.68 3.41
CA GLU A 16 -0.65 11.95 2.82
C GLU A 16 0.60 12.49 3.51
N GLN A 17 1.57 12.99 2.74
CA GLN A 17 2.79 13.56 3.28
C GLN A 17 2.71 15.07 3.50
N PRO A 18 3.33 15.58 4.57
CA PRO A 18 3.55 17.00 4.73
C PRO A 18 4.49 17.49 3.62
N GLY A 19 3.99 18.36 2.74
CA GLY A 19 4.69 18.78 1.51
C GLY A 19 4.04 18.30 0.22
N GLY A 20 2.99 17.46 0.33
CA GLY A 20 2.21 16.97 -0.80
C GLY A 20 2.61 15.56 -1.24
N GLY A 21 1.65 14.86 -1.84
CA GLY A 21 1.80 13.49 -2.28
C GLY A 21 1.31 12.45 -1.28
N PHE A 22 1.21 11.22 -1.75
CA PHE A 22 0.61 10.09 -1.07
C PHE A 22 1.50 8.86 -1.24
N PHE A 23 1.68 8.10 -0.17
CA PHE A 23 2.24 6.75 -0.24
C PHE A 23 1.26 5.79 0.43
N VAL A 24 1.47 4.50 0.18
CA VAL A 24 0.65 3.44 0.77
C VAL A 24 1.53 2.51 1.58
N GLU A 25 1.10 2.21 2.80
CA GLU A 25 1.64 1.11 3.60
C GLU A 25 0.77 -0.12 3.38
N ILE A 26 1.42 -1.21 3.00
CA ILE A 26 0.83 -2.50 2.69
C ILE A 26 1.14 -3.43 3.85
N THR A 27 0.13 -3.76 4.63
CA THR A 27 0.23 -4.72 5.73
C THR A 27 -0.27 -6.08 5.24
N PRO A 28 0.61 -7.09 5.12
CA PRO A 28 0.20 -8.42 4.69
C PRO A 28 -0.62 -9.16 5.76
N PRO A 29 -1.55 -10.05 5.35
CA PRO A 29 -2.49 -10.72 6.25
C PRO A 29 -1.82 -11.59 7.32
N ALA A 30 -0.64 -12.14 7.01
CA ALA A 30 0.06 -13.09 7.88
C ALA A 30 1.01 -12.42 8.89
N GLY A 31 0.94 -11.09 9.07
CA GLY A 31 1.86 -10.37 9.95
C GLY A 31 3.30 -10.30 9.42
N GLY A 32 3.45 -10.35 8.09
CA GLY A 32 4.73 -10.18 7.40
C GLY A 32 5.25 -8.75 7.42
N GLN A 33 6.34 -8.50 6.70
CA GLN A 33 6.94 -7.17 6.60
C GLN A 33 5.94 -6.18 5.97
N ILE A 34 5.74 -5.04 6.63
CA ILE A 34 4.97 -3.93 6.06
C ILE A 34 5.78 -3.36 4.88
N ILE A 35 5.18 -3.36 3.71
CA ILE A 35 5.78 -2.82 2.49
C ILE A 35 5.28 -1.39 2.32
N ARG A 36 6.20 -0.44 2.17
CA ARG A 36 5.85 0.95 1.93
C ARG A 36 6.13 1.31 0.47
N THR A 37 5.13 1.82 -0.24
CA THR A 37 5.35 2.33 -1.60
C THR A 37 6.16 3.63 -1.57
N VAL A 38 6.72 3.99 -2.72
CA VAL A 38 7.21 5.35 -2.92
C VAL A 38 6.05 6.36 -2.90
N THR A 39 6.40 7.64 -2.75
CA THR A 39 5.44 8.73 -2.78
C THR A 39 5.03 9.07 -4.20
N TYR A 40 3.73 9.17 -4.42
CA TYR A 40 3.12 9.60 -5.67
C TYR A 40 2.37 10.91 -5.48
N GLN A 41 2.24 11.71 -6.54
CA GLN A 41 1.50 12.97 -6.47
C GLN A 41 -0.02 12.76 -6.34
N SER A 42 -0.53 11.64 -6.86
CA SER A 42 -1.95 11.31 -6.83
C SER A 42 -2.24 10.13 -5.90
N ARG A 43 -3.25 10.31 -5.04
CA ARG A 43 -3.76 9.25 -4.16
C ARG A 43 -4.17 7.99 -4.92
N GLN A 44 -4.87 8.16 -6.04
CA GLN A 44 -5.31 7.02 -6.87
C GLN A 44 -4.13 6.26 -7.46
N GLN A 45 -3.07 6.99 -7.86
CA GLN A 45 -1.85 6.37 -8.36
C GLN A 45 -1.13 5.56 -7.27
N ALA A 46 -1.03 6.12 -6.06
CA ALA A 46 -0.43 5.42 -4.93
C ALA A 46 -1.15 4.10 -4.61
N ILE A 47 -2.49 4.11 -4.63
CA ILE A 47 -3.31 2.91 -4.43
C ILE A 47 -3.12 1.92 -5.58
N ALA A 48 -3.12 2.38 -6.83
CA ALA A 48 -2.93 1.50 -7.99
C ALA A 48 -1.58 0.79 -7.96
N GLU A 49 -0.51 1.51 -7.61
CA GLU A 49 0.84 0.95 -7.50
C GLU A 49 0.97 -0.01 -6.32
N ALA A 50 0.30 0.26 -5.19
CA ALA A 50 0.24 -0.67 -4.07
C ALA A 50 -0.45 -1.98 -4.45
N LYS A 51 -1.59 -1.91 -5.15
CA LYS A 51 -2.29 -3.09 -5.66
C LYS A 51 -1.43 -3.86 -6.66
N ALA A 52 -0.80 -3.16 -7.61
CA ALA A 52 0.12 -3.77 -8.58
C ALA A 52 1.32 -4.45 -7.91
N ASN A 53 1.79 -3.95 -6.75
CA ASN A 53 2.84 -4.60 -5.98
C ASN A 53 2.36 -5.94 -5.39
N ILE A 54 1.17 -5.95 -4.79
CA ILE A 54 0.53 -7.18 -4.29
C ILE A 54 0.31 -8.19 -5.44
N ASP A 55 -0.23 -7.74 -6.57
CA ASP A 55 -0.50 -8.58 -7.75
C ASP A 55 0.78 -9.16 -8.38
N LYS A 56 1.93 -8.46 -8.26
CA LYS A 56 3.24 -8.95 -8.70
C LYS A 56 3.87 -9.94 -7.71
N HIS A 57 3.53 -9.85 -6.43
CA HIS A 57 4.08 -10.68 -5.36
C HIS A 57 3.00 -11.50 -4.61
N PRO A 58 2.15 -12.28 -5.31
CA PRO A 58 1.05 -12.99 -4.66
C PRO A 58 1.50 -14.14 -3.72
N HIS A 59 2.80 -14.48 -3.72
CA HIS A 59 3.34 -15.72 -3.14
C HIS A 59 4.57 -15.52 -2.23
N GLU A 60 4.83 -14.35 -1.63
CA GLU A 60 5.83 -14.25 -0.54
C GLU A 60 5.34 -14.85 0.79
N ARG A 61 4.63 -15.98 0.70
CA ARG A 61 4.58 -17.01 1.75
C ARG A 61 5.83 -17.89 1.57
N ARG A 62 6.96 -17.50 2.13
CA ARG A 62 8.06 -18.45 2.39
C ARG A 62 8.08 -18.84 3.85
#